data_AF-B3RRN9-F1
#
_entry.id   AF-B3RRN9-F1
#
_cell.length_a   1.000
_cell.length_b   1.000
_cell.length_c   1.000
_cell.angle_alpha   90.00
_cell.angle_beta   90.00
_cell.angle_gamma   90.00
#
_symmetry.space_group_name_H-M   'P 1'
#
loop_
_entity.id
_entity.type
_entity.pdbx_description
1 polymer ?
#
loop_
_entity_poly.entity_id
_entity_poly.type
_entity_poly.pdbx_seq_one_letter_code
_entity_poly.pdbx_strand_id
1 'polypeptide(L)'
;HHSSLSTSRSMNVIPFPPCLDFNSEPSFIHKRNERERIRVRHVNEGYAKLRDHLPRKFNQKRLSKVETLRAAIRYIKHLEDILKEGHNTS
;
A
#
# COMPACT_ATOMS: atom_id res chain seq x y z
N HIS A 1 43.03 -32.20 51.74
CA HIS A 1 43.32 -31.41 50.52
C HIS A 1 42.10 -31.50 49.61
N HIS A 2 41.23 -30.50 49.68
CA HIS A 2 40.05 -30.39 48.82
C HIS A 2 40.45 -29.66 47.54
N SER A 3 40.23 -30.28 46.38
CA SER A 3 40.30 -29.61 45.08
C SER A 3 38.90 -29.64 44.45
N SER A 4 38.29 -28.46 44.46
CA SER A 4 37.07 -28.07 43.79
C SER A 4 37.21 -28.13 42.27
N LEU A 5 36.12 -28.46 41.56
CA LEU A 5 35.59 -27.78 40.35
C LEU A 5 34.63 -28.72 39.60
N SER A 6 33.32 -28.55 39.83
CA SER A 6 32.32 -28.64 38.76
C SER A 6 31.09 -27.87 39.23
N THR A 7 31.03 -26.60 38.84
CA THR A 7 29.86 -25.75 39.07
C THR A 7 28.79 -26.15 38.06
N SER A 8 27.93 -27.11 38.40
CA SER A 8 26.63 -27.28 37.75
C SER A 8 25.67 -26.27 38.35
N ARG A 9 25.76 -25.00 37.94
CA ARG A 9 24.74 -24.01 38.29
C ARG A 9 23.71 -23.97 37.17
N SER A 10 22.63 -24.70 37.42
CA SER A 10 21.30 -24.57 36.82
C SER A 10 21.15 -23.32 35.96
N MET A 11 21.08 -23.51 34.64
CA MET A 11 20.48 -22.52 33.75
C MET A 11 19.04 -22.35 34.23
N ASN A 12 18.80 -21.28 34.99
CA ASN A 12 17.45 -20.86 35.32
C ASN A 12 16.79 -20.49 33.99
N VAL A 13 16.08 -21.45 33.39
CA VAL A 13 15.18 -21.21 32.27
C VAL A 13 14.11 -20.29 32.82
N ILE A 14 14.23 -19.00 32.53
CA ILE A 14 13.17 -18.04 32.73
C ILE A 14 11.97 -18.61 31.94
N PRO A 15 10.80 -18.84 32.56
CA PRO A 15 9.63 -19.29 31.82
C PRO A 15 9.35 -18.22 30.78
N PHE A 16 9.56 -18.56 29.51
CA PHE A 16 9.20 -17.69 28.40
C PHE A 16 7.71 -17.39 28.57
N PRO A 17 7.28 -16.12 28.70
CA PRO A 17 5.87 -15.81 28.85
C PRO A 17 5.13 -16.40 27.64
N PRO A 18 3.96 -17.04 27.83
CA PRO A 18 3.20 -17.61 26.72
C PRO A 18 3.01 -16.48 25.73
N CYS A 19 3.53 -16.66 24.51
CA CYS A 19 3.68 -15.64 23.48
C CYS A 19 2.49 -14.68 23.50
N LEU A 20 2.66 -13.53 24.15
CA LEU A 20 1.68 -12.46 24.07
C LEU A 20 1.72 -12.04 22.61
N ASP A 21 0.62 -12.22 21.89
CA ASP A 21 0.45 -11.64 20.56
C ASP A 21 0.43 -10.12 20.72
N PHE A 22 1.61 -9.53 20.88
CA PHE A 22 1.85 -8.10 21.06
C PHE A 22 1.34 -7.29 19.85
N ASN A 23 1.16 -7.98 18.72
CA ASN A 23 0.52 -7.48 17.51
C ASN A 23 -0.99 -7.22 17.66
N SER A 24 -1.62 -7.77 18.70
CA SER A 24 -3.05 -7.68 18.99
C SER A 24 -3.37 -6.64 20.07
N GLU A 25 -2.35 -5.97 20.61
CA GLU A 25 -2.52 -4.88 21.57
C GLU A 25 -3.28 -3.73 20.88
N PRO A 26 -4.39 -3.21 21.46
CA PRO A 26 -5.21 -2.17 20.83
C PRO A 26 -4.39 -0.98 20.31
N SER A 27 -3.36 -0.56 21.05
CA SER A 27 -2.49 0.55 20.66
C SER A 27 -1.69 0.26 19.37
N PHE A 28 -1.23 -0.98 19.18
CA PHE A 28 -0.51 -1.40 17.99
C PHE A 28 -1.45 -1.55 16.78
N ILE A 29 -2.64 -2.10 17.00
CA ILE A 29 -3.70 -2.19 15.98
C ILE A 29 -4.09 -0.80 15.49
N HIS A 30 -4.30 0.17 16.39
CA HIS A 30 -4.62 1.55 16.02
C HIS A 30 -3.54 2.18 15.15
N LYS A 31 -2.26 2.04 15.52
CA LYS A 31 -1.13 2.53 14.71
C LYS A 31 -1.07 1.85 13.33
N ARG A 32 -1.33 0.55 13.25
CA ARG A 32 -1.38 -0.19 11.97
C ARG A 32 -2.53 0.29 11.09
N ASN A 33 -3.73 0.46 11.65
CA ASN A 33 -4.91 0.91 10.93
C ASN A 33 -4.75 2.36 10.43
N GLU A 34 -4.11 3.22 11.23
CA GLU A 34 -3.75 4.57 10.80
C GLU A 34 -2.87 4.54 9.55
N ARG A 35 -1.79 3.75 9.58
CA ARG A 35 -0.90 3.62 8.42
C ARG A 35 -1.62 3.13 7.18
N GLU A 36 -2.50 2.14 7.33
CA GLU A 36 -3.29 1.63 6.20
C GLU A 36 -4.27 2.68 5.67
N ARG A 37 -4.91 3.45 6.54
CA ARG A 37 -5.78 4.55 6.15
C ARG A 37 -5.03 5.62 5.35
N ILE A 38 -3.82 5.98 5.78
CA ILE A 38 -2.95 6.93 5.05
C ILE A 38 -2.54 6.35 3.68
N ARG A 39 -2.14 5.09 3.63
CA ARG A 39 -1.77 4.40 2.38
C ARG A 39 -2.93 4.41 1.38
N VAL A 40 -4.13 4.04 1.83
CA VAL A 40 -5.35 4.04 1.01
C VAL A 40 -5.73 5.45 0.57
N ARG A 41 -5.58 6.45 1.45
CA ARG A 41 -5.82 7.86 1.09
C ARG A 41 -4.91 8.29 -0.07
N HIS A 42 -3.61 8.04 0.00
CA HIS A 42 -2.68 8.38 -1.09
C HIS A 42 -3.04 7.69 -2.42
N VAL A 43 -3.47 6.42 -2.38
CA VAL A 43 -3.94 5.73 -3.58
C VAL A 43 -5.19 6.40 -4.16
N ASN A 44 -6.16 6.74 -3.31
CA ASN A 44 -7.41 7.38 -3.74
C ASN A 44 -7.17 8.80 -4.29
N GLU A 45 -6.24 9.56 -3.72
CA GLU A 45 -5.78 10.84 -4.26
C GLU A 45 -5.17 10.66 -5.66
N GLY A 46 -4.38 9.61 -5.87
CA GLY A 46 -3.87 9.25 -7.20
C GLY A 46 -4.98 8.98 -8.22
N TYR A 47 -6.02 8.25 -7.82
CA TYR A 47 -7.20 8.02 -8.67
C TYR A 47 -7.98 9.31 -8.97
N ALA A 48 -8.09 10.23 -8.01
CA ALA A 48 -8.73 11.52 -8.21
C ALA A 48 -7.97 12.35 -9.26
N LYS A 49 -6.65 12.50 -9.07
CA LYS A 49 -5.78 13.18 -10.04
C LYS A 49 -5.87 12.55 -11.42
N LEU A 50 -5.88 11.22 -11.52
CA LEU A 50 -6.02 10.55 -12.81
C LEU A 50 -7.34 10.90 -13.51
N ARG A 51 -8.46 10.99 -12.76
CA ARG A 51 -9.76 11.39 -13.32
C ARG A 51 -9.75 12.82 -13.84
N ASP A 52 -9.05 13.74 -13.17
CA ASP A 52 -8.95 15.14 -13.61
C ASP A 52 -8.26 15.28 -14.97
N HIS A 53 -7.41 14.31 -15.33
CA HIS A 53 -6.73 14.25 -16.62
C HIS A 53 -7.54 13.55 -17.71
N LEU A 54 -8.70 12.96 -17.38
CA LEU A 54 -9.56 12.33 -18.37
C LEU A 54 -10.43 13.37 -19.09
N PRO A 55 -10.88 13.09 -20.32
CA PRO A 55 -11.80 13.96 -21.05
C PRO A 55 -13.04 14.33 -20.23
N ARG A 56 -13.47 15.59 -20.29
CA ARG A 56 -14.57 16.17 -19.49
C ARG A 56 -15.88 15.35 -19.51
N LYS A 57 -16.15 14.61 -20.59
CA LYS A 57 -17.27 13.66 -20.69
C LYS A 57 -17.29 12.60 -19.57
N PHE A 58 -16.15 12.30 -18.95
CA PHE A 58 -16.04 11.37 -17.84
C PHE A 58 -16.16 12.03 -16.46
N ASN A 59 -16.10 13.37 -16.37
CA ASN A 59 -16.18 14.08 -15.10
C ASN A 59 -17.61 14.15 -14.56
N GLN A 60 -18.62 13.98 -15.44
CA GLN A 60 -20.04 13.94 -15.04
C GLN A 60 -20.41 12.63 -14.34
N LYS A 61 -19.67 11.53 -14.58
CA LYS A 61 -19.90 10.23 -13.96
C LYS A 61 -18.74 9.87 -13.04
N ARG A 62 -19.01 9.58 -11.76
CA ARG A 62 -17.99 9.04 -10.85
C ARG A 62 -17.57 7.64 -11.30
N LEU A 63 -16.48 7.53 -12.06
CA LEU A 63 -15.94 6.25 -12.55
C LEU A 63 -15.43 5.39 -11.38
N SER A 64 -15.68 4.08 -11.43
CA SER A 64 -15.01 3.12 -10.53
C SER A 64 -13.49 3.07 -10.79
N LYS A 65 -12.72 2.40 -9.92
CA LYS A 65 -11.26 2.25 -10.09
C LYS A 65 -10.92 1.59 -11.43
N VAL A 66 -11.57 0.47 -11.74
CA VAL A 66 -11.34 -0.26 -12.99
C VAL A 66 -11.77 0.56 -14.21
N GLU A 67 -12.92 1.24 -14.16
CA GLU A 67 -13.34 2.13 -15.24
C GLU A 67 -12.36 3.29 -15.45
N THR A 68 -11.83 3.87 -14.36
CA THR A 68 -10.83 4.95 -14.40
C THR A 68 -9.56 4.47 -15.14
N LEU A 69 -9.04 3.30 -14.79
CA LEU A 69 -7.86 2.72 -15.46
C LEU A 69 -8.11 2.44 -16.94
N ARG A 70 -9.27 1.82 -17.26
CA ARG A 70 -9.65 1.55 -18.65
C ARG A 70 -9.81 2.83 -19.47
N ALA A 71 -10.37 3.88 -18.89
CA ALA A 71 -10.51 5.18 -19.55
C ALA A 71 -9.16 5.85 -19.80
N ALA A 72 -8.23 5.79 -18.83
CA ALA A 72 -6.89 6.32 -18.99
C ALA A 72 -6.12 5.65 -20.12
N ILE A 73 -6.13 4.31 -20.17
CA ILE A 73 -5.48 3.54 -21.25
C ILE A 73 -6.03 3.94 -22.62
N ARG A 74 -7.36 4.03 -22.76
CA ARG A 74 -7.98 4.46 -24.02
C ARG A 74 -7.61 5.88 -24.38
N TYR A 75 -7.51 6.77 -23.40
CA TYR A 75 -7.23 8.17 -23.66
C TYR A 75 -5.78 8.39 -24.10
N ILE A 76 -4.81 7.69 -23.47
CA ILE A 76 -3.41 7.70 -23.93
C ILE A 76 -3.33 7.27 -25.40
N LYS A 77 -3.94 6.13 -25.76
CA LYS A 77 -3.95 5.65 -27.16
C LYS A 77 -4.53 6.67 -28.13
N HIS A 78 -5.65 7.29 -27.76
CA HIS A 78 -6.28 8.31 -28.57
C HIS A 78 -5.37 9.53 -28.81
N LEU A 79 -4.64 9.98 -27.78
CA LEU A 79 -3.67 11.07 -27.92
C LEU A 79 -2.50 10.67 -28.82
N GLU A 80 -2.00 9.43 -28.71
CA GLU A 80 -0.95 8.90 -29.59
C GLU A 80 -1.40 8.87 -31.06
N ASP A 81 -2.65 8.49 -31.33
CA ASP A 81 -3.20 8.45 -32.69
C ASP A 81 -3.31 9.86 -33.30
N ILE A 82 -3.82 10.83 -32.54
CA ILE A 82 -3.90 12.24 -32.98
C ILE A 82 -2.51 12.77 -33.37
N LEU A 83 -1.48 12.48 -32.56
CA LEU A 83 -0.12 12.93 -32.85
C LEU A 83 0.41 12.30 -34.14
N LYS A 84 0.17 10.99 -34.36
CA LYS A 84 0.59 10.30 -35.60
C LYS A 84 -0.12 10.81 -36.84
N GLU A 85 -1.43 11.05 -36.75
CA GLU A 85 -2.22 11.62 -37.85
C GLU A 85 -1.68 12.99 -38.27
N GLY A 86 -1.37 13.87 -37.31
CA GLY A 86 -0.78 15.17 -37.59
C GLY A 86 0.62 15.11 -38.23
N HIS A 87 1.40 14.06 -37.94
CA HIS A 87 2.72 13.84 -38.54
C HIS A 87 2.66 13.29 -39.98
N ASN A 88 1.59 12.56 -40.36
CA ASN A 88 1.44 11.98 -41.69
C ASN A 88 0.87 12.95 -42.74
N THR A 89 0.33 14.09 -42.29
CA THR A 89 -0.25 15.14 -43.15
C THR A 89 0.71 16.30 -43.45
N SER A 90 2.01 16.17 -43.15
CA SER A 90 3.07 17.14 -43.49
C SER A 90 3.98 16.63 -44.59
#